data_AF-A0ABF7T6I2-F1
#
_entry.id   AF-A0ABF7T6I2-F1
#
_cell.length_a   1.000
_cell.length_b   1.000
_cell.length_c   1.000
_cell.angle_alpha   90.00
_cell.angle_beta   90.00
_cell.angle_gamma   90.00
#
_symmetry.space_group_name_H-M   'P 1'
#
loop_
_entity.id
_entity.type
_entity.pdbx_description
1 polymer ?
#
loop_
_entity_poly.entity_id
_entity_poly.type
_entity_poly.pdbx_seq_one_letter_code
_entity_poly.pdbx_strand_id
1 'polypeptide(L)'
;MKNNIRFDLSDYLIHFFRDVDLETGSHIYLPEHCGFNNQHHACFIDAKYLLRLSLRSHKIFSSWSYRNGQRTVYGDSPVVCFTDMPIAAYLETGVRRLERNEKIGLYAIVLPKEQMFNYGARPVIYGLDQHNNARYSQGRNGERILDETVLPLIEQYRYVTYVPGKVDWTHEREWRWPYRGDIKNFLNHIKEYGIPEDIENTPGFDFKSSEINGAGIIVPFAEDIPTVAHDILTLIDRGIIGRNTFKFIIAVESLQSWTQLSEPGALLSCINDNTFGFESFFDLSASKVKNYADSINDYVSELYSKKDFLNDNYAVEFGNAWVWIHDNQSQVVRALLQAGMIKVNKEGRYLLDVNLASVDWPLRRKQAFASHVAGWLKHRFDIEAGGYSVQGKDHYDAIPSYETPLKDQHPFYNHTVNVDW
;
A
#
# COMPACT_ATOMS: atom_id res chain seq x y z
N MET A 1 3.11 5.67 -37.95
CA MET A 1 2.94 7.15 -37.85
C MET A 1 3.17 7.52 -36.39
N LYS A 2 4.20 8.32 -36.06
CA LYS A 2 4.54 8.73 -34.67
C LYS A 2 3.84 10.05 -34.35
N ASN A 3 2.52 10.02 -34.16
CA ASN A 3 1.74 11.17 -33.68
C ASN A 3 1.27 10.96 -32.22
N ASN A 4 1.98 10.12 -31.47
CA ASN A 4 1.55 9.60 -30.16
C ASN A 4 2.27 10.27 -28.99
N ILE A 5 3.28 11.11 -29.24
CA ILE A 5 3.97 11.86 -28.19
C ILE A 5 3.35 13.25 -28.18
N ARG A 6 2.45 13.49 -27.23
CA ARG A 6 1.85 14.79 -26.97
C ARG A 6 2.01 15.12 -25.49
N PHE A 7 2.29 16.38 -25.19
CA PHE A 7 2.45 16.89 -23.82
C PHE A 7 1.19 16.71 -22.96
N ASP A 8 0.02 16.61 -23.60
CA ASP A 8 -1.25 16.38 -22.93
C ASP A 8 -1.60 14.90 -22.78
N LEU A 9 -0.78 13.94 -23.20
CA LEU A 9 -1.03 12.51 -22.97
C LEU A 9 -0.08 11.98 -21.89
N SER A 10 -0.64 11.25 -20.93
CA SER A 10 0.13 10.49 -19.94
C SER A 10 0.34 9.05 -20.42
N ASP A 11 1.48 8.42 -20.15
CA ASP A 11 1.63 6.97 -20.28
C ASP A 11 1.10 6.22 -19.05
N TYR A 12 0.56 6.97 -18.09
CA TYR A 12 0.09 6.48 -16.81
C TYR A 12 -1.35 6.90 -16.51
N LEU A 13 -2.04 6.04 -15.76
CA LEU A 13 -3.29 6.36 -15.06
C LEU A 13 -2.97 6.65 -13.59
N ILE A 14 -3.59 7.69 -13.03
CA ILE A 14 -3.34 8.12 -11.66
C ILE A 14 -4.56 7.81 -10.80
N HIS A 15 -4.39 7.00 -9.76
CA HIS A 15 -5.36 6.86 -8.68
C HIS A 15 -4.88 7.68 -7.48
N PHE A 16 -5.57 8.78 -7.19
CA PHE A 16 -5.24 9.62 -6.04
C PHE A 16 -6.08 9.25 -4.81
N PHE A 17 -5.47 9.38 -3.65
CA PHE A 17 -6.10 9.26 -2.35
C PHE A 17 -6.41 10.65 -1.83
N ARG A 18 -7.55 10.79 -1.15
CA ARG A 18 -7.97 12.00 -0.45
C ARG A 18 -8.34 11.62 0.97
N ASP A 19 -8.39 12.60 1.85
CA ASP A 19 -8.93 12.38 3.18
C ASP A 19 -10.42 12.04 3.08
N VAL A 20 -10.86 11.13 3.93
CA VAL A 20 -12.24 10.62 3.96
C VAL A 20 -12.76 10.68 5.38
N ASP A 21 -13.92 11.32 5.54
CA ASP A 21 -14.72 11.21 6.74
C ASP A 21 -15.76 10.10 6.54
N LEU A 22 -15.63 9.03 7.32
CA LEU A 22 -16.49 7.85 7.29
C LEU A 22 -17.93 8.14 7.75
N GLU A 23 -18.17 9.21 8.50
CA GLU A 23 -19.51 9.60 8.95
C GLU A 23 -20.26 10.43 7.90
N THR A 24 -19.55 10.96 6.89
CA THR A 24 -20.18 11.79 5.86
C THR A 24 -20.73 10.98 4.69
N GLY A 25 -21.57 11.62 3.88
CA GLY A 25 -22.15 11.03 2.66
C GLY A 25 -21.16 10.70 1.53
N SER A 26 -19.85 10.71 1.78
CA SER A 26 -18.78 10.31 0.86
C SER A 26 -17.82 9.28 1.50
N HIS A 27 -18.39 8.35 2.25
CA HIS A 27 -17.68 7.27 2.93
C HIS A 27 -17.09 6.25 1.95
N ILE A 28 -16.05 5.59 2.43
CA ILE A 28 -15.52 4.33 1.90
C ILE A 28 -15.95 3.21 2.86
N TYR A 29 -16.01 1.98 2.36
CA TYR A 29 -16.21 0.82 3.24
C TYR A 29 -14.84 0.31 3.69
N LEU A 30 -14.55 0.49 4.99
CA LEU A 30 -13.31 0.09 5.62
C LEU A 30 -13.64 -0.86 6.79
N PRO A 31 -13.02 -2.05 6.89
CA PRO A 31 -13.23 -2.95 8.03
C PRO A 31 -12.57 -2.39 9.28
N GLU A 32 -13.11 -2.71 10.46
CA GLU A 32 -12.57 -2.28 11.76
C GLU A 32 -11.11 -2.74 11.94
N HIS A 33 -10.81 -3.97 11.55
CA HIS A 33 -9.45 -4.52 11.61
C HIS A 33 -8.81 -4.63 10.23
N CYS A 34 -7.79 -3.80 9.98
CA CYS A 34 -7.05 -3.73 8.72
C CYS A 34 -5.68 -4.46 8.77
N GLY A 35 -5.44 -5.27 9.79
CA GLY A 35 -4.13 -5.89 10.09
C GLY A 35 -3.46 -5.25 11.30
N PHE A 36 -2.56 -5.98 11.97
CA PHE A 36 -1.93 -5.51 13.21
C PHE A 36 -1.06 -4.26 13.02
N ASN A 37 -0.61 -4.04 11.78
CA ASN A 37 0.22 -2.92 11.40
C ASN A 37 -0.59 -1.74 10.81
N ASN A 38 -1.91 -1.86 10.62
CA ASN A 38 -2.78 -0.80 10.12
C ASN A 38 -3.86 -0.48 11.16
N GLN A 39 -3.63 0.57 11.95
CA GLN A 39 -4.50 0.93 13.07
C GLN A 39 -5.18 2.26 12.74
N HIS A 40 -6.50 2.23 12.56
CA HIS A 40 -7.29 3.44 12.46
C HIS A 40 -8.27 3.44 13.62
N HIS A 41 -8.30 4.54 14.35
CA HIS A 41 -9.21 4.75 15.49
C HIS A 41 -10.07 6.00 15.28
N ALA A 42 -9.94 6.63 14.11
CA ALA A 42 -10.69 7.82 13.75
C ALA A 42 -11.66 7.53 12.60
N CYS A 43 -12.79 8.20 12.62
CA CYS A 43 -13.70 8.30 11.49
C CYS A 43 -13.11 9.15 10.37
N PHE A 44 -12.17 10.04 10.69
CA PHE A 44 -11.38 10.78 9.71
C PHE A 44 -10.14 9.97 9.31
N ILE A 45 -10.13 9.50 8.05
CA ILE A 45 -9.07 8.68 7.48
C ILE A 45 -8.23 9.53 6.52
N ASP A 46 -6.95 9.69 6.83
CA ASP A 46 -6.01 10.47 6.03
C ASP A 46 -5.64 9.77 4.72
N ALA A 47 -5.39 10.56 3.67
CA ALA A 47 -4.95 10.07 2.36
C ALA A 47 -3.65 9.25 2.42
N LYS A 48 -2.71 9.63 3.31
CA LYS A 48 -1.47 8.88 3.56
C LYS A 48 -1.77 7.48 4.08
N TYR A 49 -2.69 7.36 5.05
CA TYR A 49 -3.09 6.07 5.60
C TYR A 49 -3.69 5.19 4.52
N LEU A 50 -4.57 5.73 3.67
CA LEU A 50 -5.21 4.98 2.58
C LEU A 50 -4.21 4.51 1.53
N LEU A 51 -3.25 5.35 1.13
CA LEU A 51 -2.18 4.96 0.21
C LEU A 51 -1.42 3.74 0.76
N ARG A 52 -0.98 3.83 2.02
CA ARG A 52 -0.19 2.79 2.67
C ARG A 52 -1.00 1.53 2.92
N LEU A 53 -2.27 1.69 3.30
CA LEU A 53 -3.20 0.57 3.42
C LEU A 53 -3.36 -0.15 2.09
N SER A 54 -3.54 0.59 0.99
CA SER A 54 -3.62 0.02 -0.35
C SER A 54 -2.37 -0.76 -0.70
N LEU A 55 -1.17 -0.20 -0.47
CA LEU A 55 0.11 -0.90 -0.65
C LEU A 55 0.16 -2.21 0.16
N ARG A 56 -0.07 -2.14 1.48
CA ARG A 56 0.05 -3.27 2.41
C ARG A 56 -0.96 -4.39 2.15
N SER A 57 -2.18 -4.01 1.75
CA SER A 57 -3.25 -4.93 1.34
C SER A 57 -3.17 -5.35 -0.13
N HIS A 58 -2.11 -4.91 -0.81
CA HIS A 58 -1.84 -5.17 -2.22
C HIS A 58 -3.02 -4.84 -3.17
N LYS A 59 -3.88 -3.89 -2.77
CA LYS A 59 -5.17 -3.65 -3.42
C LYS A 59 -5.55 -2.17 -3.43
N ILE A 60 -6.05 -1.69 -4.58
CA ILE A 60 -6.77 -0.42 -4.66
C ILE A 60 -8.27 -0.73 -4.53
N PHE A 61 -8.90 -0.24 -3.46
CA PHE A 61 -10.31 -0.56 -3.19
C PHE A 61 -11.24 0.02 -4.25
N SER A 62 -12.17 -0.82 -4.71
CA SER A 62 -13.21 -0.42 -5.63
C SER A 62 -14.46 0.03 -4.85
N SER A 63 -15.18 1.02 -5.37
CA SER A 63 -16.45 1.46 -4.79
C SER A 63 -17.38 1.98 -5.87
N TRP A 64 -18.64 2.24 -5.52
CA TRP A 64 -19.55 2.98 -6.40
C TRP A 64 -19.41 4.50 -6.28
N SER A 65 -18.44 4.97 -5.47
CA SER A 65 -18.21 6.36 -5.09
C SER A 65 -19.47 7.08 -4.59
N TYR A 66 -19.48 7.49 -3.32
CA TYR A 66 -20.67 8.08 -2.71
C TYR A 66 -20.58 9.61 -2.66
N ARG A 67 -21.69 10.26 -3.01
CA ARG A 67 -21.88 11.70 -2.80
C ARG A 67 -23.25 11.94 -2.20
N ASN A 68 -23.27 12.52 -1.01
CA ASN A 68 -24.49 12.73 -0.23
C ASN A 68 -25.29 11.43 -0.02
N GLY A 69 -24.58 10.32 0.23
CA GLY A 69 -25.18 9.00 0.45
C GLY A 69 -25.68 8.29 -0.81
N GLN A 70 -25.50 8.89 -2.01
CA GLN A 70 -25.90 8.29 -3.28
C GLN A 70 -24.70 7.82 -4.09
N ARG A 71 -24.84 6.67 -4.75
CA ARG A 71 -23.86 6.17 -5.71
C ARG A 71 -23.68 7.17 -6.86
N THR A 72 -22.45 7.37 -7.29
CA THR A 72 -22.14 8.21 -8.46
C THR A 72 -21.83 7.37 -9.69
N VAL A 73 -21.35 6.15 -9.47
CA VAL A 73 -21.08 5.15 -10.52
C VAL A 73 -22.36 4.39 -10.84
N TYR A 74 -22.60 4.22 -12.15
CA TYR A 74 -23.74 3.47 -12.70
C TYR A 74 -23.40 1.99 -12.85
N GLY A 75 -24.44 1.15 -13.02
CA GLY A 75 -24.27 -0.29 -13.18
C GLY A 75 -24.11 -1.05 -11.86
N ASP A 76 -23.79 -2.33 -11.98
CA ASP A 76 -23.72 -3.29 -10.88
C ASP A 76 -22.32 -3.43 -10.25
N SER A 77 -21.29 -2.99 -10.96
CA SER A 77 -19.91 -3.25 -10.60
C SER A 77 -19.29 -2.03 -9.89
N PRO A 78 -18.67 -2.21 -8.70
CA PRO A 78 -17.86 -1.15 -8.11
C PRO A 78 -16.59 -0.96 -8.96
N VAL A 79 -16.01 0.23 -8.91
CA VAL A 79 -14.89 0.60 -9.78
C VAL A 79 -13.74 1.19 -9.00
N VAL A 80 -12.54 1.04 -9.54
CA VAL A 80 -11.41 1.91 -9.23
C VAL A 80 -11.38 3.02 -10.28
N CYS A 81 -11.45 4.27 -9.82
CA CYS A 81 -11.36 5.44 -10.69
C CYS A 81 -9.91 5.89 -10.83
N PHE A 82 -9.55 6.33 -12.03
CA PHE A 82 -8.28 6.93 -12.36
C PHE A 82 -8.48 8.20 -13.16
N THR A 83 -7.52 9.11 -13.12
CA THR A 83 -7.41 10.19 -14.09
C THR A 83 -6.33 9.88 -15.12
N ASP A 84 -6.59 10.23 -16.37
CA ASP A 84 -5.62 10.25 -17.46
C ASP A 84 -5.05 11.67 -17.70
N MET A 85 -5.05 12.50 -16.65
CA MET A 85 -4.31 13.75 -16.68
C MET A 85 -2.80 13.46 -16.72
N PRO A 86 -2.02 14.25 -17.49
CA PRO A 86 -0.58 14.33 -17.27
C PRO A 86 -0.27 14.64 -15.80
N ILE A 87 0.80 14.07 -15.26
CA ILE A 87 1.19 14.26 -13.85
C ILE A 87 1.28 15.76 -13.50
N ALA A 88 1.85 16.58 -14.38
CA ALA A 88 1.90 18.04 -14.23
C ALA A 88 0.51 18.67 -14.00
N ALA A 89 -0.46 18.31 -14.84
CA ALA A 89 -1.82 18.84 -14.79
C ALA A 89 -2.58 18.32 -13.56
N TYR A 90 -2.35 17.07 -13.17
CA TYR A 90 -2.88 16.51 -11.92
C TYR A 90 -2.36 17.28 -10.70
N LEU A 91 -1.06 17.58 -10.64
CA LEU A 91 -0.45 18.31 -9.51
C LEU A 91 -0.92 19.77 -9.46
N GLU A 92 -0.95 20.47 -10.60
CA GLU A 92 -1.51 21.83 -10.68
C GLU A 92 -2.98 21.87 -10.23
N THR A 93 -3.79 20.94 -10.72
CA THR A 93 -5.21 20.84 -10.36
C THR A 93 -5.36 20.47 -8.88
N GLY A 94 -4.56 19.53 -8.39
CA GLY A 94 -4.53 19.08 -7.00
C GLY A 94 -4.29 20.22 -6.02
N VAL A 95 -3.22 20.98 -6.22
CA VAL A 95 -2.88 22.13 -5.36
C VAL A 95 -4.01 23.17 -5.35
N ARG A 96 -4.50 23.59 -6.52
CA ARG A 96 -5.58 24.59 -6.61
C ARG A 96 -6.89 24.15 -5.99
N ARG A 97 -7.21 22.85 -6.09
CA ARG A 97 -8.45 22.28 -5.52
C ARG A 97 -8.32 22.10 -4.01
N LEU A 98 -7.14 21.75 -3.50
CA LEU A 98 -6.86 21.74 -2.06
C LEU A 98 -6.99 23.13 -1.44
N GLU A 99 -6.48 24.19 -2.09
CA GLU A 99 -6.67 25.59 -1.67
C GLU A 99 -8.15 26.00 -1.56
N ARG A 100 -9.04 25.29 -2.28
CA ARG A 100 -10.50 25.50 -2.28
C ARG A 100 -11.26 24.52 -1.40
N ASN A 101 -10.56 23.67 -0.62
CA ASN A 101 -11.14 22.58 0.17
C ASN A 101 -12.01 21.61 -0.66
N GLU A 102 -11.64 21.36 -1.91
CA GLU A 102 -12.30 20.39 -2.76
C GLU A 102 -11.78 18.96 -2.53
N LYS A 103 -12.58 17.96 -2.91
CA LYS A 103 -12.29 16.53 -2.72
C LYS A 103 -11.23 16.01 -3.70
N ILE A 104 -9.96 16.31 -3.45
CA ILE A 104 -8.78 15.77 -4.14
C ILE A 104 -7.68 15.51 -3.10
N GLY A 105 -6.63 14.77 -3.46
CA GLY A 105 -5.41 14.72 -2.68
C GLY A 105 -4.19 14.53 -3.56
N LEU A 106 -3.01 14.70 -2.96
CA LEU A 106 -1.69 14.66 -3.63
C LEU A 106 -0.92 13.35 -3.38
N TYR A 107 -1.48 12.44 -2.58
CA TYR A 107 -1.01 11.05 -2.51
C TYR A 107 -1.62 10.26 -3.66
N ALA A 108 -0.81 9.54 -4.43
CA ALA A 108 -1.34 8.75 -5.54
C ALA A 108 -0.49 7.52 -5.88
N ILE A 109 -1.17 6.51 -6.43
CA ILE A 109 -0.53 5.41 -7.17
C ILE A 109 -0.68 5.72 -8.67
N VAL A 110 0.42 5.57 -9.39
CA VAL A 110 0.54 5.83 -10.82
C VAL A 110 0.79 4.50 -11.52
N LEU A 111 -0.12 4.08 -12.40
CA LEU A 111 -0.11 2.76 -13.04
C LEU A 111 0.10 2.88 -14.55
N PRO A 112 0.92 2.02 -15.19
CA PRO A 112 1.11 2.05 -16.63
C PRO A 112 -0.22 1.87 -17.37
N LYS A 113 -0.60 2.84 -18.20
CA LYS A 113 -1.90 2.90 -18.86
C LYS A 113 -2.15 1.70 -19.76
N GLU A 114 -1.15 1.28 -20.53
CA GLU A 114 -1.24 0.12 -21.42
C GLU A 114 -1.57 -1.16 -20.64
N GLN A 115 -0.91 -1.37 -19.51
CA GLN A 115 -1.17 -2.53 -18.66
C GLN A 115 -2.56 -2.47 -18.06
N MET A 116 -2.98 -1.31 -17.54
CA MET A 116 -4.33 -1.13 -17.01
C MET A 116 -5.42 -1.36 -18.07
N PHE A 117 -5.18 -0.96 -19.31
CA PHE A 117 -6.07 -1.30 -20.42
C PHE A 117 -6.15 -2.83 -20.61
N ASN A 118 -5.03 -3.55 -20.56
CA ASN A 118 -5.04 -5.01 -20.65
C ASN A 118 -5.78 -5.67 -19.49
N TYR A 119 -5.76 -5.08 -18.29
CA TYR A 119 -6.55 -5.53 -17.13
C TYR A 119 -8.03 -5.12 -17.17
N GLY A 120 -8.48 -4.45 -18.23
CA GLY A 120 -9.89 -4.10 -18.42
C GLY A 120 -10.28 -2.70 -17.99
N ALA A 121 -9.32 -1.86 -17.59
CA ALA A 121 -9.59 -0.43 -17.36
C ALA A 121 -9.93 0.26 -18.69
N ARG A 122 -10.92 1.14 -18.69
CA ARG A 122 -11.38 1.84 -19.88
C ARG A 122 -11.65 3.31 -19.59
N PRO A 123 -11.51 4.21 -20.59
CA PRO A 123 -11.95 5.60 -20.45
C PRO A 123 -13.47 5.66 -20.26
N VAL A 124 -13.94 6.64 -19.50
CA VAL A 124 -15.37 6.86 -19.27
C VAL A 124 -16.08 7.36 -20.54
N ILE A 125 -17.40 7.26 -20.53
CA ILE A 125 -18.32 7.77 -21.56
C ILE A 125 -19.04 8.98 -20.97
N TYR A 126 -18.70 10.18 -21.44
CA TYR A 126 -19.30 11.43 -20.99
C TYR A 126 -20.58 11.74 -21.76
N GLY A 127 -21.73 11.48 -21.13
CA GLY A 127 -23.03 11.65 -21.78
C GLY A 127 -23.28 10.63 -22.89
N LEU A 128 -24.51 10.60 -23.40
CA LEU A 128 -24.92 9.78 -24.54
C LEU A 128 -25.66 10.69 -25.53
N ASP A 129 -25.33 10.57 -26.82
CA ASP A 129 -25.86 11.43 -27.89
C ASP A 129 -27.41 11.51 -27.87
N GLN A 130 -28.07 10.37 -27.68
CA GLN A 130 -29.53 10.29 -27.68
C GLN A 130 -30.18 10.56 -26.32
N HIS A 131 -29.38 10.62 -25.23
CA HIS A 131 -29.89 10.62 -23.85
C HIS A 131 -29.04 11.50 -22.92
N ASN A 132 -29.00 12.80 -23.19
CA ASN A 132 -28.32 13.80 -22.34
C ASN A 132 -28.78 13.80 -20.86
N ASN A 133 -29.93 13.19 -20.55
CA ASN A 133 -30.38 12.87 -19.20
C ASN A 133 -30.91 11.44 -19.15
N ALA A 134 -30.02 10.46 -19.36
CA ALA A 134 -30.37 9.05 -19.31
C ALA A 134 -31.11 8.73 -17.99
N ARG A 135 -32.38 8.35 -18.11
CA ARG A 135 -33.21 7.95 -16.96
C ARG A 135 -32.64 6.64 -16.42
N TYR A 136 -32.49 6.57 -15.11
CA TYR A 136 -32.07 5.36 -14.43
C TYR A 136 -33.17 4.93 -13.45
N SER A 137 -33.32 3.62 -13.27
CA SER A 137 -34.05 3.09 -12.14
C SER A 137 -33.14 3.16 -10.91
N GLN A 138 -33.73 3.53 -9.76
CA GLN A 138 -33.09 3.29 -8.48
C GLN A 138 -33.35 1.84 -8.10
N GLY A 139 -32.30 1.04 -8.07
CA GLY A 139 -32.38 -0.33 -7.57
C GLY A 139 -32.57 -0.37 -6.04
N ARG A 140 -32.76 -1.57 -5.49
CA ARG A 140 -33.10 -1.77 -4.06
C ARG A 140 -32.00 -1.28 -3.11
N ASN A 141 -30.76 -1.13 -3.56
CA ASN A 141 -29.63 -0.66 -2.75
C ASN A 141 -29.02 0.65 -3.26
N GLY A 142 -29.85 1.52 -3.86
CA GLY A 142 -29.39 2.78 -4.45
C GLY A 142 -28.58 2.59 -5.73
N GLU A 143 -28.72 1.43 -6.39
CA GLU A 143 -28.10 1.18 -7.70
C GLU A 143 -28.64 2.17 -8.73
N ARG A 144 -27.75 2.69 -9.59
CA ARG A 144 -28.12 3.56 -10.72
C ARG A 144 -28.00 2.75 -11.99
N ILE A 145 -29.10 2.15 -12.42
CA ILE A 145 -29.13 1.26 -13.59
C ILE A 145 -29.85 1.97 -14.73
N LEU A 146 -29.16 2.13 -15.85
CA LEU A 146 -29.75 2.57 -17.11
C LEU A 146 -30.47 1.40 -17.78
N ASP A 147 -31.45 1.71 -18.61
CA ASP A 147 -32.05 0.72 -19.51
C ASP A 147 -30.96 0.13 -20.42
N GLU A 148 -30.89 -1.19 -20.55
CA GLU A 148 -29.87 -1.87 -21.35
C GLU A 148 -29.96 -1.56 -22.85
N THR A 149 -31.12 -1.07 -23.33
CA THR A 149 -31.28 -0.55 -24.69
C THR A 149 -30.52 0.77 -24.91
N VAL A 150 -30.23 1.51 -23.83
CA VAL A 150 -29.47 2.77 -23.86
C VAL A 150 -27.97 2.51 -23.76
N LEU A 151 -27.56 1.67 -22.80
CA LEU A 151 -26.17 1.25 -22.62
C LEU A 151 -26.14 -0.13 -21.96
N PRO A 152 -25.46 -1.13 -22.55
CA PRO A 152 -25.38 -2.48 -21.97
C PRO A 152 -24.88 -2.44 -20.54
N LEU A 153 -25.46 -3.26 -19.64
CA LEU A 153 -25.15 -3.26 -18.20
C LEU A 153 -23.65 -3.34 -17.93
N ILE A 154 -22.94 -4.17 -18.70
CA ILE A 154 -21.49 -4.37 -18.57
C ILE A 154 -20.67 -3.11 -18.85
N GLU A 155 -21.19 -2.13 -19.60
CA GLU A 155 -20.51 -0.86 -19.91
C GLU A 155 -20.97 0.30 -19.02
N GLN A 156 -22.07 0.15 -18.27
CA GLN A 156 -22.67 1.25 -17.50
C GLN A 156 -21.74 1.85 -16.44
N TYR A 157 -20.81 1.05 -15.90
CA TYR A 157 -19.78 1.53 -14.96
C TYR A 157 -18.95 2.68 -15.52
N ARG A 158 -18.84 2.82 -16.84
CA ARG A 158 -18.08 3.88 -17.51
C ARG A 158 -18.91 5.12 -17.76
N TYR A 159 -20.22 5.10 -17.58
CA TYR A 159 -21.05 6.27 -17.85
C TYR A 159 -20.82 7.37 -16.81
N VAL A 160 -20.64 8.59 -17.29
CA VAL A 160 -20.55 9.81 -16.48
C VAL A 160 -21.53 10.83 -17.04
N THR A 161 -22.39 11.36 -16.16
CA THR A 161 -23.31 12.43 -16.53
C THR A 161 -22.52 13.65 -17.00
N TYR A 162 -22.85 14.14 -18.20
CA TYR A 162 -22.25 15.33 -18.79
C TYR A 162 -23.34 16.26 -19.30
N VAL A 163 -23.36 17.48 -18.78
CA VAL A 163 -24.28 18.55 -19.17
C VAL A 163 -23.46 19.83 -19.28
N PRO A 164 -23.05 20.25 -20.49
CA PRO A 164 -22.22 21.44 -20.69
C PRO A 164 -22.76 22.66 -19.92
N GLY A 165 -21.88 23.37 -19.21
CA GLY A 165 -22.25 24.55 -18.40
C GLY A 165 -22.94 24.24 -17.06
N LYS A 166 -23.19 22.97 -16.71
CA LYS A 166 -23.80 22.57 -15.43
C LYS A 166 -23.01 21.45 -14.72
N VAL A 167 -22.73 20.36 -15.42
CA VAL A 167 -21.98 19.20 -14.91
C VAL A 167 -20.94 18.83 -15.95
N ASP A 168 -19.68 19.18 -15.68
CA ASP A 168 -18.57 18.92 -16.58
C ASP A 168 -17.38 18.33 -15.83
N TRP A 169 -17.19 17.03 -16.01
CA TRP A 169 -16.07 16.25 -15.48
C TRP A 169 -15.08 15.84 -16.58
N THR A 170 -15.21 16.38 -17.79
CA THR A 170 -14.37 16.00 -18.94
C THR A 170 -12.90 16.35 -18.72
N HIS A 171 -12.65 17.40 -17.93
CA HIS A 171 -11.32 17.81 -17.51
C HIS A 171 -10.60 16.76 -16.65
N GLU A 172 -11.33 15.91 -15.92
CA GLU A 172 -10.73 14.83 -15.11
C GLU A 172 -10.24 13.66 -15.97
N ARG A 173 -10.69 13.56 -17.23
CA ARG A 173 -10.28 12.53 -18.19
C ARG A 173 -10.31 11.13 -17.56
N GLU A 174 -11.46 10.80 -16.98
CA GLU A 174 -11.60 9.67 -16.07
C GLU A 174 -11.46 8.34 -16.82
N TRP A 175 -10.80 7.39 -16.16
CA TRP A 175 -10.79 5.98 -16.51
C TRP A 175 -11.33 5.18 -15.34
N ARG A 176 -11.97 4.04 -15.63
CA ARG A 176 -12.48 3.14 -14.61
C ARG A 176 -12.04 1.72 -14.87
N TRP A 177 -11.64 1.03 -13.82
CA TRP A 177 -11.49 -0.42 -13.81
C TRP A 177 -12.65 -1.03 -13.01
N PRO A 178 -13.48 -1.91 -13.59
CA PRO A 178 -14.58 -2.52 -12.87
C PRO A 178 -14.13 -3.79 -12.13
N TYR A 179 -14.49 -3.91 -10.85
CA TYR A 179 -14.37 -5.18 -10.14
C TYR A 179 -15.49 -6.12 -10.58
N ARG A 180 -15.11 -7.31 -11.09
CA ARG A 180 -16.04 -8.31 -11.63
C ARG A 180 -16.14 -9.59 -10.79
N GLY A 181 -15.47 -9.64 -9.64
CA GLY A 181 -15.58 -10.77 -8.71
C GLY A 181 -16.92 -10.81 -7.98
N ASP A 182 -17.17 -11.89 -7.25
CA ASP A 182 -18.36 -11.98 -6.39
C ASP A 182 -18.27 -11.00 -5.23
N ILE A 183 -19.32 -10.22 -5.03
CA ILE A 183 -19.47 -9.20 -3.98
C ILE A 183 -20.64 -9.48 -3.05
N LYS A 184 -21.33 -10.63 -3.19
CA LYS A 184 -22.54 -10.94 -2.40
C LYS A 184 -22.23 -10.97 -0.91
N ASN A 185 -21.17 -11.67 -0.50
CA ASN A 185 -20.77 -11.75 0.91
C ASN A 185 -20.41 -10.38 1.46
N PHE A 186 -19.61 -9.61 0.71
CA PHE A 186 -19.25 -8.23 1.05
C PHE A 186 -20.49 -7.34 1.28
N LEU A 187 -21.44 -7.36 0.34
CA LEU A 187 -22.68 -6.57 0.44
C LEU A 187 -23.60 -7.05 1.57
N ASN A 188 -23.70 -8.37 1.79
CA ASN A 188 -24.50 -8.92 2.87
C ASN A 188 -23.94 -8.53 4.24
N HIS A 189 -22.61 -8.60 4.41
CA HIS A 189 -21.95 -8.24 5.67
C HIS A 189 -22.12 -6.75 5.97
N ILE A 190 -21.93 -5.87 4.97
CA ILE A 190 -22.21 -4.43 5.13
C ILE A 190 -23.68 -4.18 5.49
N LYS A 191 -24.61 -4.92 4.91
CA LYS A 191 -26.04 -4.77 5.21
C LYS A 191 -26.37 -5.18 6.65
N GLU A 192 -25.70 -6.20 7.18
CA GLU A 192 -25.95 -6.76 8.51
C GLU A 192 -25.22 -5.97 9.60
N TYR A 193 -23.96 -5.60 9.38
CA TYR A 193 -23.05 -5.03 10.37
C TYR A 193 -22.65 -3.56 10.11
N GLY A 194 -22.96 -3.01 8.93
CA GLY A 194 -22.63 -1.63 8.55
C GLY A 194 -21.20 -1.44 8.02
N ILE A 195 -20.33 -2.43 8.18
CA ILE A 195 -18.91 -2.41 7.78
C ILE A 195 -18.55 -3.69 7.00
N PRO A 196 -17.41 -3.74 6.28
CA PRO A 196 -16.86 -4.98 5.75
C PRO A 196 -16.33 -5.90 6.87
N GLU A 197 -16.33 -7.21 6.60
CA GLU A 197 -15.77 -8.22 7.53
C GLU A 197 -14.24 -8.08 7.64
N ASP A 198 -13.56 -8.07 6.50
CA ASP A 198 -12.11 -7.96 6.43
C ASP A 198 -11.66 -7.32 5.11
N ILE A 199 -10.37 -6.98 5.08
CA ILE A 199 -9.72 -6.31 3.97
C ILE A 199 -9.50 -7.22 2.75
N GLU A 200 -9.37 -8.53 2.98
CA GLU A 200 -9.08 -9.53 1.94
C GLU A 200 -10.31 -9.71 1.05
N ASN A 201 -11.50 -9.71 1.63
CA ASN A 201 -12.80 -9.85 0.98
C ASN A 201 -13.35 -8.52 0.41
N THR A 202 -12.72 -7.38 0.72
CA THR A 202 -13.12 -6.08 0.16
C THR A 202 -12.79 -6.04 -1.34
N PRO A 203 -13.73 -5.66 -2.23
CA PRO A 203 -13.51 -5.67 -3.68
C PRO A 203 -12.52 -4.59 -4.10
N GLY A 204 -11.61 -4.91 -5.02
CA GLY A 204 -10.62 -3.95 -5.49
C GLY A 204 -9.68 -4.51 -6.56
N PHE A 205 -8.87 -3.62 -7.12
CA PHE A 205 -7.82 -3.97 -8.07
C PHE A 205 -6.61 -4.49 -7.31
N ASP A 206 -6.35 -5.79 -7.44
CA ASP A 206 -5.24 -6.48 -6.79
C ASP A 206 -3.98 -6.47 -7.68
N PHE A 207 -2.91 -5.87 -7.19
CA PHE A 207 -1.62 -5.80 -7.89
C PHE A 207 -0.66 -6.94 -7.54
N LYS A 208 -1.03 -7.86 -6.64
CA LYS A 208 -0.36 -9.15 -6.47
C LYS A 208 -0.68 -10.10 -7.62
N SER A 209 -1.96 -10.19 -8.00
CA SER A 209 -2.41 -11.03 -9.12
C SER A 209 -2.23 -10.38 -10.49
N SER A 210 -2.07 -9.06 -10.54
CA SER A 210 -1.75 -8.32 -11.75
C SER A 210 -0.24 -8.15 -11.87
N GLU A 211 0.37 -8.65 -12.95
CA GLU A 211 1.80 -8.48 -13.28
C GLU A 211 2.14 -7.02 -13.68
N ILE A 212 1.82 -6.07 -12.79
CA ILE A 212 2.09 -4.66 -12.99
C ILE A 212 3.59 -4.41 -12.90
N ASN A 213 4.14 -3.70 -13.89
CA ASN A 213 5.55 -3.34 -13.96
C ASN A 213 5.72 -1.87 -14.33
N GLY A 214 6.52 -1.14 -13.55
CA GLY A 214 6.81 0.27 -13.81
C GLY A 214 5.78 1.25 -13.26
N ALA A 215 4.98 0.85 -12.27
CA ALA A 215 4.17 1.77 -11.48
C ALA A 215 5.05 2.73 -10.67
N GLY A 216 4.44 3.80 -10.18
CA GLY A 216 5.10 4.75 -9.30
C GLY A 216 4.16 5.25 -8.21
N ILE A 217 4.74 5.94 -7.23
CA ILE A 217 4.01 6.58 -6.15
C ILE A 217 4.27 8.08 -6.18
N ILE A 218 3.24 8.88 -5.92
CA ILE A 218 3.36 10.32 -5.68
C ILE A 218 3.01 10.56 -4.21
N VAL A 219 3.87 11.31 -3.53
CA VAL A 219 3.67 11.77 -2.14
C VAL A 219 3.82 13.29 -2.07
N PRO A 220 3.11 13.98 -1.16
CA PRO A 220 3.28 15.41 -0.96
C PRO A 220 4.68 15.78 -0.46
N PHE A 221 5.19 15.03 0.52
CA PHE A 221 6.41 15.38 1.26
C PHE A 221 7.52 14.34 1.06
N ALA A 222 8.77 14.79 1.00
CA ALA A 222 9.94 13.93 0.87
C ALA A 222 10.18 13.06 2.11
N GLU A 223 9.74 13.53 3.29
CA GLU A 223 9.77 12.74 4.53
C GLU A 223 8.87 11.49 4.49
N ASP A 224 7.90 11.43 3.56
CA ASP A 224 7.06 10.24 3.38
C ASP A 224 7.76 9.13 2.57
N ILE A 225 8.80 9.48 1.79
CA ILE A 225 9.50 8.54 0.90
C ILE A 225 10.02 7.32 1.69
N PRO A 226 10.77 7.46 2.80
CA PRO A 226 11.28 6.30 3.54
C PRO A 226 10.17 5.38 4.04
N THR A 227 9.02 5.94 4.43
CA THR A 227 7.88 5.18 4.94
C THR A 227 7.19 4.37 3.84
N VAL A 228 6.97 4.99 2.67
CA VAL A 228 6.41 4.30 1.49
C VAL A 228 7.40 3.26 0.94
N ALA A 229 8.69 3.58 0.90
CA ALA A 229 9.74 2.65 0.49
C ALA A 229 9.80 1.43 1.42
N HIS A 230 9.61 1.62 2.73
CA HIS A 230 9.51 0.53 3.70
C HIS A 230 8.38 -0.44 3.36
N ASP A 231 7.19 0.08 3.01
CA ASP A 231 6.05 -0.75 2.64
C ASP A 231 6.31 -1.53 1.34
N ILE A 232 6.88 -0.87 0.31
CA ILE A 232 7.19 -1.52 -0.97
C ILE A 232 8.27 -2.61 -0.80
N LEU A 233 9.36 -2.32 -0.10
CA LEU A 233 10.42 -3.30 0.18
C LEU A 233 9.86 -4.52 0.92
N THR A 234 8.97 -4.30 1.87
CA THR A 234 8.31 -5.39 2.61
C THR A 234 7.48 -6.30 1.72
N LEU A 235 6.77 -5.75 0.73
CA LEU A 235 6.04 -6.55 -0.25
C LEU A 235 6.99 -7.34 -1.15
N ILE A 236 8.12 -6.73 -1.58
CA ILE A 236 9.14 -7.38 -2.40
C ILE A 236 9.80 -8.53 -1.63
N ASP A 237 10.24 -8.28 -0.40
CA ASP A 237 10.99 -9.25 0.41
C ASP A 237 10.12 -10.43 0.87
N ARG A 238 8.80 -10.24 0.94
CA ARG A 238 7.82 -11.31 1.13
C ARG A 238 7.50 -12.09 -0.15
N GLY A 239 7.97 -11.62 -1.31
CA GLY A 239 7.63 -12.18 -2.62
C GLY A 239 6.18 -11.95 -3.05
N ILE A 240 5.52 -10.91 -2.51
CA ILE A 240 4.14 -10.54 -2.88
C ILE A 240 4.12 -9.79 -4.22
N ILE A 241 5.10 -8.92 -4.45
CA ILE A 241 5.26 -8.19 -5.70
C ILE A 241 6.70 -8.33 -6.24
N GLY A 242 6.89 -8.04 -7.52
CA GLY A 242 8.21 -8.05 -8.14
C GLY A 242 9.01 -6.76 -7.87
N ARG A 243 10.34 -6.84 -7.97
CA ARG A 243 11.25 -5.67 -7.85
C ARG A 243 10.91 -4.54 -8.83
N ASN A 244 10.35 -4.89 -9.99
CA ASN A 244 10.00 -3.95 -11.05
C ASN A 244 8.57 -3.40 -10.95
N THR A 245 7.78 -3.80 -9.95
CA THR A 245 6.39 -3.37 -9.81
C THR A 245 6.30 -1.88 -9.60
N PHE A 246 7.00 -1.34 -8.60
CA PHE A 246 7.13 0.11 -8.36
C PHE A 246 8.56 0.57 -8.66
N LYS A 247 8.73 1.54 -9.55
CA LYS A 247 10.05 2.02 -10.00
C LYS A 247 10.46 3.37 -9.43
N PHE A 248 9.52 4.21 -9.02
CA PHE A 248 9.81 5.56 -8.57
C PHE A 248 8.84 6.03 -7.49
N ILE A 249 9.31 6.94 -6.65
CA ILE A 249 8.51 7.69 -5.68
C ILE A 249 8.84 9.16 -5.90
N ILE A 250 7.85 9.96 -6.31
CA ILE A 250 8.01 11.40 -6.52
C ILE A 250 7.47 12.13 -5.30
N ALA A 251 8.32 12.93 -4.65
CA ALA A 251 7.87 13.91 -3.68
C ALA A 251 7.55 15.24 -4.38
N VAL A 252 6.30 15.65 -4.24
CA VAL A 252 5.72 16.88 -4.79
C VAL A 252 6.52 18.09 -4.33
N GLU A 253 6.86 18.22 -3.05
CA GLU A 253 7.67 19.34 -2.52
C GLU A 253 9.09 19.43 -3.10
N SER A 254 9.63 18.32 -3.62
CA SER A 254 10.96 18.29 -4.24
C SER A 254 10.95 18.80 -5.68
N LEU A 255 9.77 19.02 -6.26
CA LEU A 255 9.62 19.53 -7.61
C LEU A 255 9.69 21.07 -7.61
N GLN A 256 10.67 21.63 -8.32
CA GLN A 256 10.85 23.09 -8.41
C GLN A 256 9.65 23.79 -9.07
N SER A 257 8.99 23.15 -10.04
CA SER A 257 7.71 23.59 -10.61
C SER A 257 7.03 22.45 -11.38
N TRP A 258 5.71 22.31 -11.25
CA TRP A 258 4.91 21.37 -12.07
C TRP A 258 5.02 21.67 -13.56
N THR A 259 5.29 22.92 -13.93
CA THR A 259 5.44 23.34 -15.33
C THR A 259 6.63 22.66 -16.02
N GLN A 260 7.64 22.25 -15.25
CA GLN A 260 8.78 21.48 -15.77
C GLN A 260 8.37 20.06 -16.18
N LEU A 261 7.26 19.52 -15.65
CA LEU A 261 6.74 18.19 -15.99
C LEU A 261 5.79 18.19 -17.20
N SER A 262 5.54 19.36 -17.79
CA SER A 262 4.62 19.50 -18.93
C SER A 262 5.13 18.76 -20.17
N GLU A 263 6.44 18.70 -20.36
CA GLU A 263 7.06 18.07 -21.53
C GLU A 263 7.37 16.59 -21.25
N PRO A 264 7.04 15.65 -22.16
CA PRO A 264 7.28 14.21 -21.93
C PRO A 264 8.73 13.85 -21.59
N GLY A 265 9.70 14.52 -22.23
CA GLY A 265 11.13 14.31 -21.94
C GLY A 265 11.54 14.79 -20.55
N ALA A 266 10.92 15.87 -20.06
CA ALA A 266 11.20 16.41 -18.74
C ALA A 266 10.48 15.60 -17.64
N LEU A 267 9.27 15.08 -17.90
CA LEU A 267 8.63 14.10 -17.04
C LEU A 267 9.48 12.83 -16.93
N LEU A 268 9.99 12.30 -18.05
CA LEU A 268 10.88 11.15 -18.04
C LEU A 268 12.17 11.43 -17.26
N SER A 269 12.75 12.63 -17.43
CA SER A 269 13.92 13.05 -16.65
C SER A 269 13.61 13.10 -15.16
N CYS A 270 12.49 13.72 -14.77
CA CYS A 270 12.03 13.72 -13.38
C CYS A 270 11.80 12.31 -12.84
N ILE A 271 11.15 11.43 -13.60
CA ILE A 271 10.95 10.03 -13.20
C ILE A 271 12.31 9.37 -13.01
N ASN A 272 13.28 9.56 -13.91
CA ASN A 272 14.62 9.00 -13.78
C ASN A 272 15.37 9.57 -12.56
N ASP A 273 15.28 10.87 -12.32
CA ASP A 273 15.91 11.56 -11.18
C ASP A 273 15.27 11.17 -9.84
N ASN A 274 13.98 10.83 -9.85
CA ASN A 274 13.21 10.36 -8.69
C ASN A 274 12.97 8.84 -8.73
N THR A 275 13.69 8.12 -9.60
CA THR A 275 13.68 6.66 -9.60
C THR A 275 14.35 6.25 -8.31
N PHE A 276 13.52 5.96 -7.31
CA PHE A 276 14.00 5.39 -6.06
C PHE A 276 14.61 4.04 -6.41
N GLY A 277 15.93 3.99 -6.43
CA GLY A 277 16.69 2.84 -6.87
C GLY A 277 16.54 1.70 -5.87
N PHE A 278 15.44 0.95 -5.95
CA PHE A 278 15.25 -0.27 -5.17
C PHE A 278 16.43 -1.24 -5.38
N GLU A 279 17.04 -1.20 -6.57
CA GLU A 279 18.26 -1.94 -6.91
C GLU A 279 19.40 -1.75 -5.91
N SER A 280 19.54 -0.57 -5.30
CA SER A 280 20.59 -0.33 -4.30
C SER A 280 20.40 -1.14 -3.00
N PHE A 281 19.18 -1.61 -2.75
CA PHE A 281 18.85 -2.50 -1.64
C PHE A 281 19.01 -3.99 -1.99
N PHE A 282 19.32 -4.30 -3.25
CA PHE A 282 19.51 -5.66 -3.71
C PHE A 282 20.94 -5.88 -4.18
N ASP A 283 21.28 -7.15 -4.42
CA ASP A 283 22.48 -7.57 -5.12
C ASP A 283 23.79 -7.00 -4.55
N LEU A 284 23.87 -6.96 -3.21
CA LEU A 284 25.10 -6.60 -2.50
C LEU A 284 26.20 -7.59 -2.86
N SER A 285 27.44 -7.09 -2.95
CA SER A 285 28.61 -7.91 -3.26
C SER A 285 28.74 -9.08 -2.29
N ALA A 286 29.08 -10.27 -2.79
CA ALA A 286 29.23 -11.48 -1.99
C ALA A 286 30.17 -11.30 -0.78
N SER A 287 31.22 -10.50 -0.91
CA SER A 287 32.13 -10.18 0.20
C SER A 287 31.45 -9.38 1.32
N LYS A 288 30.68 -8.34 1.00
CA LYS A 288 29.88 -7.59 1.99
C LYS A 288 28.87 -8.48 2.68
N VAL A 289 28.13 -9.28 1.91
CA VAL A 289 27.12 -10.21 2.45
C VAL A 289 27.77 -11.18 3.43
N LYS A 290 28.86 -11.81 3.02
CA LYS A 290 29.64 -12.72 3.87
C LYS A 290 30.16 -12.02 5.13
N ASN A 291 30.76 -10.84 5.01
CA ASN A 291 31.30 -10.13 6.18
C ASN A 291 30.24 -9.80 7.24
N TYR A 292 29.04 -9.37 6.82
CA TYR A 292 27.96 -9.09 7.77
C TYR A 292 27.40 -10.39 8.38
N ALA A 293 27.15 -11.41 7.56
CA ALA A 293 26.64 -12.70 8.02
C ALA A 293 27.61 -13.37 9.00
N ASP A 294 28.90 -13.44 8.66
CA ASP A 294 29.96 -14.01 9.50
C ASP A 294 30.04 -13.24 10.82
N SER A 295 30.03 -11.90 10.81
CA SER A 295 30.08 -11.11 12.05
C SER A 295 28.91 -11.40 13.01
N ILE A 296 27.72 -11.67 12.50
CA ILE A 296 26.55 -12.02 13.31
C ILE A 296 26.64 -13.47 13.80
N ASN A 297 27.00 -14.40 12.91
CA ASN A 297 27.17 -15.80 13.25
C ASN A 297 28.26 -16.01 14.30
N ASP A 298 29.37 -15.28 14.21
CA ASP A 298 30.47 -15.32 15.17
C ASP A 298 29.99 -14.87 16.55
N TYR A 299 29.26 -13.74 16.63
CA TYR A 299 28.70 -13.26 17.89
C TYR A 299 27.65 -14.21 18.47
N VAL A 300 26.75 -14.72 17.63
CA VAL A 300 25.73 -15.71 18.05
C VAL A 300 26.40 -16.97 18.58
N SER A 301 27.44 -17.47 17.91
CA SER A 301 28.21 -18.65 18.32
C SER A 301 28.96 -18.41 19.63
N GLU A 302 29.58 -17.23 19.80
CA GLU A 302 30.21 -16.82 21.05
C GLU A 302 29.17 -16.79 22.18
N LEU A 303 27.98 -16.22 21.95
CA LEU A 303 26.92 -16.14 22.94
C LEU A 303 26.39 -17.53 23.34
N TYR A 304 26.21 -18.45 22.39
CA TYR A 304 25.87 -19.85 22.68
C TYR A 304 26.91 -20.53 23.57
N SER A 305 28.19 -20.16 23.46
CA SER A 305 29.28 -20.75 24.25
C SER A 305 29.34 -20.25 25.71
N LYS A 306 28.69 -19.12 26.03
CA LYS A 306 28.71 -18.51 27.36
C LYS A 306 27.80 -19.27 28.32
N LYS A 307 28.40 -20.10 29.19
CA LYS A 307 27.69 -20.88 30.22
C LYS A 307 26.83 -20.03 31.16
N ASP A 308 27.25 -18.81 31.46
CA ASP A 308 26.53 -17.93 32.39
C ASP A 308 25.17 -17.49 31.85
N PHE A 309 25.05 -17.35 30.51
CA PHE A 309 23.77 -17.09 29.85
C PHE A 309 22.80 -18.28 29.98
N LEU A 310 23.32 -19.48 30.25
CA LEU A 310 22.55 -20.71 30.32
C LEU A 310 22.00 -21.00 31.74
N ASN A 311 22.40 -20.22 32.75
CA ASN A 311 22.19 -20.54 34.17
C ASN A 311 20.95 -19.90 34.81
N ASP A 312 20.13 -19.19 34.04
CA ASP A 312 18.91 -18.57 34.53
C ASP A 312 17.77 -19.60 34.68
N ASN A 313 17.11 -19.58 35.84
CA ASN A 313 15.91 -20.38 36.11
C ASN A 313 14.70 -19.78 35.38
N TYR A 314 14.49 -20.20 34.13
CA TYR A 314 13.28 -19.86 33.37
C TYR A 314 12.15 -20.86 33.64
N ALA A 315 10.91 -20.36 33.70
CA ALA A 315 9.73 -21.22 33.70
C ALA A 315 9.65 -22.03 32.40
N VAL A 316 9.16 -23.28 32.47
CA VAL A 316 8.99 -24.14 31.30
C VAL A 316 7.85 -23.60 30.45
N GLU A 317 8.21 -22.91 29.36
CA GLU A 317 7.29 -22.36 28.37
C GLU A 317 7.73 -22.85 26.98
N PHE A 318 6.82 -23.46 26.22
CA PHE A 318 7.10 -23.90 24.85
C PHE A 318 6.88 -22.77 23.86
N GLY A 319 7.72 -22.67 22.84
CA GLY A 319 7.62 -21.68 21.77
C GLY A 319 8.97 -21.39 21.10
N ASN A 320 8.97 -20.35 20.26
CA ASN A 320 10.19 -19.83 19.66
C ASN A 320 10.27 -18.30 19.70
N ALA A 321 11.48 -17.78 19.54
CA ALA A 321 11.77 -16.36 19.49
C ALA A 321 12.72 -16.03 18.33
N TRP A 322 12.63 -14.79 17.86
CA TRP A 322 13.42 -14.23 16.78
C TRP A 322 13.88 -12.82 17.18
N VAL A 323 14.93 -12.36 16.51
CA VAL A 323 15.34 -10.96 16.60
C VAL A 323 14.55 -10.18 15.57
N TRP A 324 13.65 -9.31 16.03
CA TRP A 324 12.88 -8.44 15.14
C TRP A 324 13.70 -7.21 14.80
N ILE A 325 14.09 -7.09 13.54
CA ILE A 325 14.78 -5.91 13.02
C ILE A 325 13.74 -4.92 12.51
N HIS A 326 13.87 -3.66 12.91
CA HIS A 326 12.85 -2.64 12.68
C HIS A 326 13.08 -1.86 11.37
N ASP A 327 14.32 -1.71 10.94
CA ASP A 327 14.70 -1.04 9.69
C ASP A 327 14.94 -2.07 8.56
N ASN A 328 14.27 -1.91 7.43
CA ASN A 328 14.45 -2.76 6.24
C ASN A 328 15.32 -2.14 5.14
N GLN A 329 15.85 -0.94 5.36
CA GLN A 329 16.63 -0.16 4.39
C GLN A 329 18.14 -0.21 4.68
N SER A 330 18.57 -0.48 5.92
CA SER A 330 19.98 -0.65 6.25
C SER A 330 20.68 -1.73 5.40
N GLN A 331 21.89 -1.42 4.92
CA GLN A 331 22.71 -2.35 4.12
C GLN A 331 22.97 -3.68 4.83
N VAL A 332 23.06 -3.68 6.17
CA VAL A 332 23.24 -4.90 6.94
C VAL A 332 22.01 -5.79 6.82
N VAL A 333 20.82 -5.22 6.92
CA VAL A 333 19.55 -5.95 6.83
C VAL A 333 19.35 -6.51 5.42
N ARG A 334 19.68 -5.71 4.40
CA ARG A 334 19.71 -6.17 3.00
C ARG A 334 20.68 -7.34 2.81
N ALA A 335 21.88 -7.28 3.40
CA ALA A 335 22.86 -8.36 3.35
C ALA A 335 22.34 -9.63 4.03
N LEU A 336 21.67 -9.51 5.18
CA LEU A 336 21.12 -10.64 5.92
C LEU A 336 19.94 -11.31 5.22
N LEU A 337 19.09 -10.51 4.55
CA LEU A 337 18.06 -11.05 3.65
C LEU A 337 18.69 -11.83 2.51
N GLN A 338 19.72 -11.28 1.85
CA GLN A 338 20.44 -11.96 0.76
C GLN A 338 21.18 -13.23 1.23
N ALA A 339 21.66 -13.25 2.48
CA ALA A 339 22.25 -14.43 3.12
C ALA A 339 21.19 -15.48 3.55
N GLY A 340 19.89 -15.16 3.44
CA GLY A 340 18.80 -16.04 3.84
C GLY A 340 18.59 -16.16 5.36
N MET A 341 19.19 -15.27 6.14
CA MET A 341 19.14 -15.28 7.62
C MET A 341 17.90 -14.58 8.17
N ILE A 342 17.23 -13.73 7.38
CA ILE A 342 16.01 -13.04 7.77
C ILE A 342 14.80 -13.65 7.06
N LYS A 343 13.71 -13.84 7.79
CA LYS A 343 12.37 -14.15 7.28
C LYS A 343 11.47 -12.94 7.47
N VAL A 344 10.66 -12.61 6.47
CA VAL A 344 9.65 -11.54 6.59
C VAL A 344 8.28 -12.17 6.77
N ASN A 345 7.62 -11.87 7.89
CA ASN A 345 6.32 -12.46 8.20
C ASN A 345 5.15 -11.77 7.49
N LYS A 346 3.94 -12.32 7.61
CA LYS A 346 2.73 -11.83 6.94
C LYS A 346 2.34 -10.38 7.28
N GLU A 347 2.76 -9.89 8.44
CA GLU A 347 2.53 -8.52 8.91
C GLU A 347 3.67 -7.57 8.54
N GLY A 348 4.74 -8.08 7.92
CA GLY A 348 5.90 -7.28 7.50
C GLY A 348 7.01 -7.15 8.53
N ARG A 349 7.09 -8.03 9.54
CA ARG A 349 8.20 -8.05 10.50
C ARG A 349 9.41 -8.77 9.91
N TYR A 350 10.59 -8.16 10.03
CA TYR A 350 11.87 -8.75 9.58
C TYR A 350 12.49 -9.50 10.75
N LEU A 351 12.44 -10.83 10.68
CA LEU A 351 12.80 -11.71 11.78
C LEU A 351 14.09 -12.43 11.43
N LEU A 352 15.18 -12.04 12.09
CA LEU A 352 16.47 -12.71 12.01
C LEU A 352 16.40 -14.03 12.77
N ASP A 353 16.66 -15.12 12.05
CA ASP A 353 16.69 -16.47 12.57
C ASP A 353 18.10 -16.82 13.05
N VAL A 354 18.26 -16.87 14.37
CA VAL A 354 19.50 -17.29 15.05
C VAL A 354 19.45 -18.75 15.51
N ASN A 355 18.60 -19.54 14.84
CA ASN A 355 18.43 -20.99 14.98
C ASN A 355 17.94 -21.43 16.38
N LEU A 356 17.12 -20.59 17.03
CA LEU A 356 16.55 -20.88 18.35
C LEU A 356 15.50 -22.00 18.33
N ALA A 357 14.98 -22.35 17.15
CA ALA A 357 14.10 -23.50 16.95
C ALA A 357 14.80 -24.83 17.28
N SER A 358 16.10 -24.93 16.99
CA SER A 358 16.88 -26.17 17.14
C SER A 358 17.32 -26.47 18.57
N VAL A 359 17.19 -25.50 19.49
CA VAL A 359 17.60 -25.67 20.89
C VAL A 359 16.41 -25.92 21.80
N ASP A 360 16.56 -26.90 22.69
CA ASP A 360 15.58 -27.27 23.70
C ASP A 360 15.67 -26.33 24.92
N TRP A 361 15.33 -25.07 24.70
CA TRP A 361 15.30 -24.03 25.71
C TRP A 361 13.88 -23.55 25.98
N PRO A 362 13.54 -23.16 27.22
CA PRO A 362 12.29 -22.48 27.49
C PRO A 362 12.17 -21.18 26.69
N LEU A 363 10.94 -20.80 26.32
CA LEU A 363 10.65 -19.61 25.52
C LEU A 363 11.30 -18.33 26.07
N ARG A 364 11.23 -18.11 27.38
CA ARG A 364 11.82 -16.93 28.02
C ARG A 364 13.33 -16.84 27.83
N ARG A 365 14.01 -17.98 27.78
CA ARG A 365 15.44 -18.03 27.49
C ARG A 365 15.73 -17.69 26.04
N LYS A 366 14.91 -18.20 25.11
CA LYS A 366 14.99 -17.84 23.68
C LYS A 366 14.75 -16.34 23.47
N GLN A 367 13.75 -15.77 24.17
CA GLN A 367 13.48 -14.32 24.19
C GLN A 367 14.68 -13.52 24.70
N ALA A 368 15.25 -13.90 25.85
CA ALA A 368 16.42 -13.23 26.40
C ALA A 368 17.61 -13.29 25.44
N PHE A 369 17.80 -14.43 24.74
CA PHE A 369 18.87 -14.60 23.76
C PHE A 369 18.66 -13.65 22.58
N ALA A 370 17.44 -13.63 22.02
CA ALA A 370 17.08 -12.71 20.94
C ALA A 370 17.30 -11.24 21.36
N SER A 371 16.89 -10.84 22.56
CA SER A 371 17.10 -9.48 23.06
C SER A 371 18.60 -9.11 23.21
N HIS A 372 19.46 -10.06 23.59
CA HIS A 372 20.91 -9.82 23.64
C HIS A 372 21.52 -9.65 22.25
N VAL A 373 21.06 -10.43 21.28
CA VAL A 373 21.47 -10.25 19.87
C VAL A 373 20.96 -8.91 19.33
N ALA A 374 19.73 -8.51 19.64
CA ALA A 374 19.15 -7.22 19.28
C ALA A 374 19.99 -6.04 19.81
N GLY A 375 20.34 -6.07 21.10
CA GLY A 375 21.18 -5.04 21.72
C GLY A 375 22.58 -4.96 21.08
N TRP A 376 23.16 -6.10 20.71
CA TRP A 376 24.43 -6.14 20.00
C TRP A 376 24.31 -5.58 18.58
N LEU A 377 23.25 -5.90 17.82
CA LEU A 377 23.00 -5.31 16.50
C LEU A 377 22.92 -3.78 16.57
N LYS A 378 22.23 -3.26 17.59
CA LYS A 378 22.16 -1.81 17.84
C LYS A 378 23.53 -1.22 18.12
N HIS A 379 24.31 -1.81 19.01
CA HIS A 379 25.64 -1.29 19.36
C HIS A 379 26.66 -1.41 18.20
N ARG A 380 26.63 -2.52 17.46
CA ARG A 380 27.62 -2.85 16.43
C ARG A 380 27.35 -2.17 15.10
N PHE A 381 26.07 -2.08 14.71
CA PHE A 381 25.64 -1.65 13.38
C PHE A 381 24.64 -0.49 13.39
N ASP A 382 24.29 0.04 14.56
CA ASP A 382 23.25 1.08 14.73
C ASP A 382 21.84 0.66 14.26
N ILE A 383 21.58 -0.65 14.20
CA ILE A 383 20.30 -1.20 13.74
C ILE A 383 19.34 -1.29 14.92
N GLU A 384 18.20 -0.61 14.83
CA GLU A 384 17.10 -0.80 15.78
C GLU A 384 16.51 -2.20 15.63
N ALA A 385 16.52 -2.95 16.73
CA ALA A 385 16.00 -4.30 16.81
C ALA A 385 15.46 -4.60 18.21
N GLY A 386 14.57 -5.58 18.29
CA GLY A 386 13.98 -6.08 19.52
C GLY A 386 13.75 -7.58 19.50
N GLY A 387 13.08 -8.09 20.52
CA GLY A 387 12.62 -9.47 20.59
C GLY A 387 11.22 -9.62 20.00
N TYR A 388 11.01 -10.71 19.27
CA TYR A 388 9.68 -11.16 18.84
C TYR A 388 9.54 -12.64 19.19
N SER A 389 8.40 -13.05 19.75
CA SER A 389 8.23 -14.43 20.20
C SER A 389 6.80 -14.91 20.11
N VAL A 390 6.68 -16.21 19.91
CA VAL A 390 5.42 -16.91 19.79
C VAL A 390 5.38 -18.04 20.80
N GLN A 391 4.37 -18.03 21.65
CA GLN A 391 4.11 -19.10 22.61
C GLN A 391 3.35 -20.25 21.94
N GLY A 392 3.72 -21.47 22.30
CA GLY A 392 3.00 -22.67 21.87
C GLY A 392 3.31 -23.15 20.44
N LYS A 393 4.07 -22.38 19.65
CA LYS A 393 4.34 -22.69 18.23
C LYS A 393 5.74 -22.22 17.82
N ASP A 394 6.34 -22.95 16.90
CA ASP A 394 7.51 -22.52 16.12
C ASP A 394 7.05 -22.03 14.74
N HIS A 395 6.36 -20.89 14.71
CA HIS A 395 5.79 -20.35 13.48
C HIS A 395 5.78 -18.82 13.53
N TYR A 396 6.61 -18.18 12.71
CA TYR A 396 6.84 -16.74 12.78
C TYR A 396 5.67 -15.86 12.25
N ASP A 397 4.69 -16.45 11.55
CA ASP A 397 3.42 -15.77 11.22
C ASP A 397 2.30 -15.93 12.27
N ALA A 398 2.56 -16.66 13.36
CA ALA A 398 1.57 -16.82 14.42
C ALA A 398 1.41 -15.53 15.23
N ILE A 399 0.33 -15.46 16.03
CA ILE A 399 0.09 -14.33 16.92
C ILE A 399 1.22 -14.26 17.95
N PRO A 400 1.93 -13.13 18.08
CA PRO A 400 3.00 -12.99 19.05
C PRO A 400 2.46 -13.07 20.49
N SER A 401 3.20 -13.75 21.36
CA SER A 401 3.00 -13.67 22.81
C SER A 401 3.75 -12.48 23.42
N TYR A 402 4.81 -12.03 22.75
CA TYR A 402 5.55 -10.82 23.09
C TYR A 402 6.23 -10.26 21.84
N GLU A 403 6.24 -8.94 21.75
CA GLU A 403 7.07 -8.18 20.83
C GLU A 403 7.60 -6.94 21.54
N THR A 404 8.82 -6.54 21.20
CA THR A 404 9.38 -5.27 21.69
C THR A 404 8.55 -4.11 21.13
N PRO A 405 8.00 -3.22 21.98
CA PRO A 405 7.23 -2.09 21.51
C PRO A 405 8.04 -1.18 20.60
N LEU A 406 7.44 -0.75 19.49
CA LEU A 406 8.00 0.28 18.63
C LEU A 406 7.48 1.65 19.05
N LYS A 407 8.17 2.71 18.61
CA LYS A 407 7.63 4.07 18.67
C LYS A 407 6.42 4.17 17.73
N ASP A 408 5.40 4.92 18.12
CA ASP A 408 4.16 5.06 17.34
C ASP A 408 4.39 5.56 15.90
N GLN A 409 5.41 6.40 15.70
CA GLN A 409 5.79 6.95 14.39
C GLN A 409 6.66 6.01 13.54
N HIS A 410 6.91 4.79 14.01
CA HIS A 410 7.77 3.85 13.29
C HIS A 410 7.12 3.42 11.96
N PRO A 411 7.86 3.32 10.83
CA PRO A 411 7.32 2.94 9.52
C PRO A 411 6.55 1.61 9.51
N PHE A 412 6.83 0.70 10.44
CA PHE A 412 6.02 -0.53 10.61
C PHE A 412 4.54 -0.22 10.84
N TYR A 413 4.21 0.81 11.62
CA TYR A 413 2.83 1.19 11.89
C TYR A 413 2.30 2.14 10.82
N ASN A 414 1.03 1.93 10.45
CA ASN A 414 0.25 2.83 9.62
C ASN A 414 -0.94 3.29 10.45
N HIS A 415 -0.87 4.51 10.98
CA HIS A 415 -1.88 5.09 11.85
C HIS A 415 -2.55 6.29 11.18
N THR A 416 -3.83 6.51 11.49
CA THR A 416 -4.48 7.80 11.24
C THR A 416 -3.82 8.87 12.10
N VAL A 417 -3.74 10.10 11.60
CA VAL A 417 -3.16 11.24 12.34
C VAL A 417 -4.06 11.61 13.52
N ASN A 418 -5.37 11.51 13.32
CA ASN A 418 -6.37 11.74 14.36
C ASN A 418 -6.75 10.43 15.06
N VAL A 419 -7.23 10.58 16.31
CA VAL A 419 -7.84 9.53 17.13
C VAL A 419 -9.14 10.10 17.65
N ASP A 420 -10.25 9.36 17.50
CA ASP A 420 -11.52 9.76 18.10
C ASP A 420 -11.46 9.43 19.61
N TRP A 421 -11.70 10.44 20.47
CA TRP A 421 -11.64 10.32 21.92
C TRP A 421 -12.99 10.02 22.55
#